data_AF-A0A248U9Y8-F1
#
_entry.id   AF-A0A248U9Y8-F1
#
_cell.length_a   1.000
_cell.length_b   1.000
_cell.length_c   1.000
_cell.angle_alpha   90.00
_cell.angle_beta   90.00
_cell.angle_gamma   90.00
#
_symmetry.space_group_name_H-M   'P 1'
#
loop_
_entity.id
_entity.type
_entity.pdbx_description
1 polymer ?
#
loop_
_entity_poly.entity_id
_entity_poly.type
_entity_poly.pdbx_seq_one_letter_code
_entity_poly.pdbx_strand_id
1 'polypeptide(L)'
;MMQAQSDYQHSSSPSYAESGRARGTIASLLAAVESAKQEANESLRRAQSAPLPHIADNTIFIALFERHLSDREILFSKIRQLDDAKASLRA
;
A
#
# COMPACT_ATOMS: atom_id res chain seq x y z
N MET A 1 52.76 -8.69 -31.45
CA MET A 1 52.01 -9.17 -30.27
C MET A 1 51.62 -7.95 -29.46
N MET A 2 50.40 -7.45 -29.63
CA MET A 2 49.22 -7.70 -28.77
C MET A 2 49.41 -7.28 -27.30
N GLN A 3 48.75 -6.20 -26.89
CA GLN A 3 47.67 -6.23 -25.89
C GLN A 3 47.06 -4.83 -25.73
N ALA A 4 45.89 -4.63 -26.34
CA ALA A 4 45.00 -3.52 -26.01
C ALA A 4 44.22 -3.94 -24.76
N GLN A 5 44.51 -3.30 -23.62
CA GLN A 5 43.70 -3.46 -22.42
C GLN A 5 42.41 -2.69 -22.63
N SER A 6 41.32 -3.44 -22.81
CA SER A 6 39.98 -2.92 -22.94
C SER A 6 39.44 -2.71 -21.51
N ASP A 7 39.44 -1.44 -21.09
CA ASP A 7 38.71 -0.99 -19.90
C ASP A 7 37.21 -1.08 -20.19
N TYR A 8 36.65 -2.28 -20.06
CA TYR A 8 35.20 -2.47 -19.96
C TYR A 8 34.74 -1.90 -18.61
N GLN A 9 34.53 -0.59 -18.56
CA GLN A 9 33.70 0.01 -17.53
C GLN A 9 32.32 -0.65 -17.61
N HIS A 10 32.00 -1.46 -16.62
CA HIS A 10 30.65 -1.92 -16.37
C HIS A 10 29.78 -0.69 -16.08
N SER A 11 29.24 -0.10 -17.14
CA SER A 11 28.08 0.77 -17.10
C SER A 11 26.93 -0.09 -16.58
N SER A 12 26.74 -0.06 -15.26
CA SER A 12 25.52 -0.53 -14.62
C SER A 12 24.39 0.37 -15.12
N SER A 13 23.78 0.00 -16.25
CA SER A 13 22.70 0.75 -16.89
C SER A 13 21.63 1.10 -15.84
N PRO A 14 21.43 2.39 -15.50
CA PRO A 14 20.54 2.85 -14.42
C PRO A 14 19.11 2.32 -14.53
N SER A 15 18.66 2.06 -15.76
CA SER A 15 17.29 1.64 -16.09
C SER A 15 16.87 0.30 -15.45
N TYR A 16 17.79 -0.66 -15.31
CA TYR A 16 17.47 -1.97 -14.72
C TYR A 16 17.32 -1.89 -13.20
N ALA A 17 18.16 -1.10 -12.53
CA ALA A 17 18.10 -0.89 -11.09
C ALA A 17 16.84 -0.11 -10.70
N GLU A 18 16.46 0.89 -11.49
CA GLU A 18 15.25 1.68 -11.30
C GLU A 18 13.98 0.85 -11.52
N SER A 19 13.96 0.01 -12.56
CA SER A 19 12.87 -0.94 -12.80
C SER A 19 12.71 -1.95 -11.67
N GLY A 20 13.82 -2.46 -11.12
CA GLY A 20 13.82 -3.35 -9.96
C GLY A 20 13.25 -2.69 -8.70
N ARG A 21 13.66 -1.45 -8.43
CA ARG A 21 13.16 -0.66 -7.29
C ARG A 21 11.67 -0.36 -7.42
N ALA A 22 11.20 0.01 -8.62
CA ALA A 22 9.79 0.28 -8.87
C ALA A 22 8.92 -0.97 -8.64
N ARG A 23 9.36 -2.15 -9.13
CA ARG A 23 8.68 -3.42 -8.88
C ARG A 23 8.64 -3.79 -7.40
N GLY A 24 9.74 -3.59 -6.67
CA GLY A 24 9.79 -3.80 -5.22
C GLY A 24 8.84 -2.88 -4.46
N THR A 25 8.74 -1.61 -4.88
CA THR A 25 7.80 -0.63 -4.31
C THR A 25 6.35 -1.05 -4.53
N ILE A 26 5.99 -1.46 -5.74
CA ILE A 26 4.65 -1.96 -6.07
C ILE A 26 4.30 -3.19 -5.23
N ALA A 27 5.22 -4.15 -5.09
CA ALA A 27 5.00 -5.34 -4.27
C ALA A 27 4.75 -4.99 -2.80
N SER A 28 5.53 -4.05 -2.25
CA SER A 28 5.32 -3.57 -0.88
C SER A 28 3.98 -2.85 -0.71
N LEU A 29 3.54 -2.06 -1.70
CA LEU A 29 2.26 -1.37 -1.66
C LEU A 29 1.08 -2.33 -1.77
N LEU A 30 1.19 -3.39 -2.58
CA LEU A 30 0.19 -4.47 -2.62
C LEU A 30 0.02 -5.14 -1.26
N ALA A 31 1.13 -5.49 -0.59
CA ALA A 31 1.07 -6.04 0.76
C ALA A 31 0.42 -5.06 1.75
N ALA A 32 0.77 -3.77 1.68
CA ALA A 32 0.17 -2.75 2.53
C ALA A 32 -1.34 -2.56 2.29
N VAL A 33 -1.80 -2.66 1.04
CA VAL A 33 -3.23 -2.61 0.70
C VAL A 33 -3.96 -3.80 1.33
N GLU A 34 -3.44 -5.02 1.20
CA GLU A 34 -4.08 -6.19 1.80
C GLU A 34 -4.12 -6.12 3.33
N SER A 35 -3.05 -5.66 3.98
CA SER A 35 -3.06 -5.43 5.43
C SER A 35 -4.10 -4.38 5.84
N ALA A 36 -4.14 -3.22 5.18
CA ALA A 36 -5.12 -2.17 5.48
C ALA A 36 -6.57 -2.64 5.24
N LYS A 37 -6.78 -3.49 4.24
CA LYS A 37 -8.09 -4.11 3.97
C LYS A 37 -8.51 -5.06 5.08
N GLN A 38 -7.59 -5.87 5.60
CA GLN A 38 -7.87 -6.73 6.75
C GLN A 38 -8.23 -5.91 7.99
N GLU A 39 -7.49 -4.84 8.28
CA GLU A 39 -7.77 -3.93 9.39
C GLU A 39 -9.15 -3.27 9.26
N ALA A 40 -9.48 -2.71 8.09
CA ALA A 40 -10.77 -2.07 7.84
C ALA A 40 -11.96 -3.05 7.95
N ASN A 41 -11.78 -4.30 7.52
CA ASN A 41 -12.79 -5.35 7.64
C ASN A 41 -12.99 -5.78 9.10
N GLU A 42 -11.90 -5.91 9.85
CA GLU A 42 -11.95 -6.30 11.26
C GLU A 42 -12.59 -5.19 12.12
N SER A 43 -12.28 -3.92 11.86
CA SER A 43 -12.94 -2.81 12.55
C SER A 43 -14.42 -2.69 12.20
N LEU A 44 -14.81 -2.94 10.94
CA LEU A 44 -16.22 -3.02 10.56
C LEU A 44 -16.95 -4.14 11.31
N ARG A 45 -16.35 -5.34 11.37
CA ARG A 45 -16.92 -6.48 12.08
C ARG A 45 -17.15 -6.16 13.56
N ARG A 46 -16.21 -5.47 14.20
CA ARG A 46 -16.36 -5.01 15.59
C ARG A 46 -17.50 -4.01 15.75
N ALA A 47 -17.59 -3.01 14.87
CA ALA A 47 -18.69 -2.04 14.89
C ALA A 47 -20.05 -2.73 14.73
N GLN A 48 -20.16 -3.69 13.80
CA GLN A 48 -21.38 -4.48 13.60
C GLN A 48 -21.73 -5.39 14.79
N SER A 49 -20.72 -5.81 15.56
CA SER A 49 -20.90 -6.63 16.77
C SER A 49 -21.24 -5.79 18.01
N ALA A 50 -21.28 -4.46 17.91
CA ALA A 50 -21.66 -3.59 19.02
C ALA A 50 -23.13 -3.84 19.42
N PRO A 51 -23.49 -3.61 20.71
CA PRO A 51 -24.88 -3.69 21.15
C PRO A 51 -25.82 -2.87 20.25
N LEU A 52 -27.05 -3.33 20.07
CA LEU A 52 -28.08 -2.58 19.35
C LEU A 52 -28.74 -1.54 20.27
N PRO A 53 -29.30 -0.44 19.75
CA PRO A 53 -29.36 -0.06 18.33
C PRO A 53 -28.08 0.65 17.82
N HIS A 54 -27.76 0.50 16.54
CA HIS A 54 -26.64 1.20 15.87
C HIS A 54 -27.04 2.62 15.47
N ILE A 55 -27.26 3.48 16.47
CA ILE A 55 -27.71 4.87 16.31
C ILE A 55 -26.80 5.84 17.08
N ALA A 56 -27.03 7.14 16.89
CA ALA A 56 -26.18 8.22 17.41
C ALA A 56 -26.07 8.31 18.95
N ASP A 57 -26.92 7.61 19.71
CA ASP A 57 -26.84 7.61 21.18
C ASP A 57 -26.05 6.41 21.72
N ASN A 58 -25.71 5.45 20.84
CA ASN A 58 -24.90 4.29 21.21
C ASN A 58 -23.42 4.62 21.07
N THR A 59 -22.85 5.12 22.17
CA THR A 59 -21.46 5.56 22.23
C THR A 59 -20.45 4.45 21.91
N ILE A 60 -20.76 3.19 22.22
CA ILE A 60 -19.91 2.04 21.89
C ILE A 60 -19.87 1.83 20.38
N PHE A 61 -21.03 1.82 19.73
CA PHE A 61 -21.12 1.70 18.28
C PHE A 61 -20.40 2.87 17.60
N ILE A 62 -20.62 4.10 18.05
CA ILE A 62 -19.99 5.30 17.47
C ILE A 62 -18.47 5.18 17.51
N ALA A 63 -17.89 4.89 18.67
CA ALA A 63 -16.42 4.79 18.80
C ALA A 63 -15.83 3.70 17.88
N LEU A 64 -16.51 2.56 17.77
CA LEU A 64 -16.08 1.47 16.88
C LEU A 64 -16.26 1.84 15.40
N PHE A 65 -17.34 2.56 15.07
CA PHE A 65 -17.62 2.97 13.70
C PHE A 65 -16.67 4.10 13.24
N GLU A 66 -16.38 5.08 14.08
CA GLU A 66 -15.35 6.10 13.83
C GLU A 66 -13.97 5.47 13.61
N ARG A 67 -13.64 4.43 14.39
CA ARG A 67 -12.42 3.66 14.15
C ARG A 67 -12.44 2.99 12.79
N HIS A 68 -13.55 2.37 12.41
CA HIS A 68 -13.71 1.79 11.07
C HIS A 68 -13.55 2.84 9.96
N LEU A 69 -14.13 4.04 10.11
CA LEU A 69 -13.97 5.11 9.13
C LEU A 69 -12.50 5.52 8.96
N SER A 70 -11.75 5.56 10.05
CA SER A 70 -10.32 5.86 10.05
C SER A 70 -9.50 4.77 9.34
N ASP A 71 -9.73 3.50 9.67
CA ASP A 71 -9.04 2.37 9.01
C ASP A 71 -9.39 2.30 7.51
N ARG A 72 -10.63 2.66 7.14
CA ARG A 72 -11.07 2.74 5.74
C ARG A 72 -10.36 3.86 4.96
N GLU A 73 -10.13 5.01 5.58
CA GLU A 73 -9.34 6.08 4.95
C GLU A 73 -7.88 5.65 4.73
N ILE A 74 -7.29 4.90 5.67
CA ILE A 74 -5.95 4.32 5.49
C ILE A 74 -5.93 3.38 4.28
N LEU A 75 -6.92 2.50 4.14
CA LEU A 75 -7.06 1.62 2.96
C LEU A 75 -7.09 2.42 1.66
N PHE A 76 -7.93 3.46 1.57
CA PHE A 76 -8.00 4.29 0.36
C PHE A 76 -6.70 5.04 0.09
N SER A 77 -6.00 5.50 1.12
CA SER A 77 -4.67 6.10 0.98
C SER A 77 -3.66 5.12 0.38
N LYS A 78 -3.65 3.85 0.80
CA LYS A 78 -2.77 2.82 0.25
C LYS A 78 -3.11 2.45 -1.19
N ILE A 79 -4.38 2.37 -1.54
CA ILE A 79 -4.82 2.13 -2.93
C ILE A 79 -4.33 3.26 -3.84
N ARG A 80 -4.50 4.53 -3.44
CA ARG A 80 -4.00 5.68 -4.19
C ARG A 80 -2.48 5.62 -4.41
N GLN A 81 -1.72 5.33 -3.35
CA GLN A 81 -0.25 5.17 -3.46
C GLN A 81 0.14 4.05 -4.43
N LEU A 82 -0.59 2.93 -4.44
CA LEU A 82 -0.36 1.83 -5.38
C LEU A 82 -0.65 2.25 -6.83
N ASP A 83 -1.74 2.97 -7.05
CA ASP A 83 -2.12 3.45 -8.38
C ASP A 83 -1.12 4.47 -8.92
N ASP A 84 -0.67 5.40 -8.09
CA ASP A 84 0.39 6.36 -8.43
C ASP A 84 1.69 5.64 -8.81
N ALA A 85 2.12 4.65 -8.02
CA ALA A 85 3.33 3.88 -8.31
C ALA A 85 3.23 3.09 -9.62
N LYS A 86 2.05 2.53 -9.93
CA LYS A 86 1.78 1.85 -11.22
C LYS A 86 1.77 2.83 -12.39
N ALA A 87 1.24 4.04 -12.19
CA ALA A 87 1.22 5.07 -13.22
C ALA A 87 2.65 5.54 -13.55
N SER A 88 3.48 5.79 -12.53
CA SER A 88 4.89 6.18 -12.72
C SER A 88 5.74 5.13 -13.44
N LEU A 89 5.42 3.84 -13.32
CA LEU A 89 6.12 2.79 -14.05
C LEU A 89 5.74 2.71 -15.54
N ARG A 90 4.57 3.24 -15.92
CA ARG A 90 4.05 3.21 -17.30
C ARG A 90 4.39 4.48 -18.09
N ALA A 91 4.66 5.58 -17.39
CA ALA A 91 5.07 6.86 -17.96
C ALA A 91 6.53 6.81 -18.44
#